data_AF-A0A5C7WLL3-F1
#
_entry.id   AF-A0A5C7WLL3-F1
#
_cell.length_a   1.000
_cell.length_b   1.000
_cell.length_c   1.000
_cell.angle_alpha   90.00
_cell.angle_beta   90.00
_cell.angle_gamma   90.00
#
_symmetry.space_group_name_H-M   'P 1'
#
loop_
_entity.id
_entity.type
_entity.pdbx_description
1 polymer ?
#
loop_
_entity_poly.entity_id
_entity_poly.type
_entity_poly.pdbx_seq_one_letter_code
_entity_poly.pdbx_strand_id
1 'polypeptide(L)'
;MFNPVDLADGVSRWSSLGVTLPTPLAEAVGVFETLRYVEVGYHPVFRVEDVTPANAEDKIRELAEHLALYAPAGGTAGLSPLQRAKQQAVDAAARRVLAQARAAVPAVIDALTPVFDTHARTYAEAVAKLPEDLSAETLVAAGAGAVEAYGTAQQAVTQLARIDSWAAGLPYLSGIVVRDAETVLRILRPSTRQQFSRLDKASTTPANPTLAALDPVLFTAARSGVEFAINTPEAAAALRLALLSGVPA
;
A
#
# COMPACT_ATOMS: atom_id res chain seq x y z
N MET A 1 -11.07 -8.09 10.45
CA MET A 1 -11.18 -6.87 11.29
C MET A 1 -10.00 -5.97 10.91
N PHE A 2 -10.22 -4.70 10.60
CA PHE A 2 -9.13 -3.78 10.25
C PHE A 2 -8.30 -3.46 11.50
N ASN A 3 -7.01 -3.78 11.47
CA ASN A 3 -6.06 -3.37 12.50
C ASN A 3 -5.41 -2.04 12.06
N PRO A 4 -5.66 -0.92 12.75
CA PRO A 4 -5.06 0.37 12.41
C PRO A 4 -3.53 0.33 12.37
N VAL A 5 -2.90 -0.51 13.20
CA VAL A 5 -1.45 -0.66 13.29
C VAL A 5 -0.88 -1.26 12.01
N ASP A 6 -1.52 -2.29 11.45
CA ASP A 6 -1.07 -2.94 10.21
C ASP A 6 -1.26 -2.00 9.00
N LEU A 7 -2.34 -1.21 9.00
CA LEU A 7 -2.55 -0.19 7.95
C LEU A 7 -1.55 0.96 8.04
N ALA A 8 -1.24 1.42 9.25
CA ALA A 8 -0.22 2.45 9.48
C ALA A 8 1.18 1.95 9.10
N ASP A 9 1.48 0.66 9.34
CA ASP A 9 2.70 0.01 8.82
C ASP A 9 2.75 0.04 7.29
N GLY A 10 1.63 -0.24 6.61
CA GLY A 10 1.55 -0.07 5.15
C GLY A 10 1.85 1.36 4.68
N VAL A 11 1.34 2.36 5.39
CA VAL A 11 1.59 3.79 5.10
C VAL A 11 3.06 4.17 5.31
N SER A 12 3.71 3.66 6.37
CA SER A 12 5.13 3.93 6.63
C SER A 12 6.04 3.56 5.45
N ARG A 13 5.63 2.57 4.65
CA ARG A 13 6.37 2.07 3.49
C ARG A 13 6.10 2.83 2.20
N TRP A 14 5.24 3.85 2.18
CA TRP A 14 4.97 4.64 0.98
C TRP A 14 6.24 5.29 0.40
N SER A 15 7.22 5.63 1.24
CA SER A 15 8.54 6.13 0.82
C SER A 15 9.29 5.15 -0.10
N SER A 16 9.02 3.85 -0.03
CA SER A 16 9.62 2.84 -0.92
C SER A 16 9.23 2.99 -2.39
N LEU A 17 8.17 3.76 -2.68
CA LEU A 17 7.76 4.13 -4.03
C LEU A 17 8.58 5.29 -4.60
N GLY A 18 9.56 5.81 -3.86
CA GLY A 18 10.40 6.94 -4.26
C GLY A 18 9.75 8.31 -4.02
N VAL A 19 8.64 8.38 -3.28
CA VAL A 19 7.98 9.64 -2.93
C VAL A 19 8.44 10.19 -1.59
N THR A 20 8.56 11.51 -1.52
CA THR A 20 8.74 12.21 -0.25
C THR A 20 7.38 12.40 0.41
N LEU A 21 7.22 11.92 1.64
CA LEU A 21 5.98 12.09 2.38
C LEU A 21 5.79 13.56 2.78
N PRO A 22 4.56 14.11 2.70
CA PRO A 22 4.26 15.42 3.27
C PRO A 22 4.66 15.48 4.76
N THR A 23 5.19 16.61 5.21
CA THR A 23 5.71 16.78 6.58
C THR A 23 4.74 16.28 7.68
N PRO A 24 3.44 16.61 7.66
CA PRO A 24 2.52 16.14 8.70
C PRO A 24 2.37 14.61 8.74
N LEU A 25 2.48 13.94 7.59
CA LEU A 25 2.44 12.49 7.51
C LEU A 25 3.77 11.87 7.96
N ALA A 26 4.90 12.44 7.52
CA ALA A 26 6.23 11.98 7.93
C ALA A 26 6.41 12.04 9.46
N GLU A 27 5.98 13.14 10.09
CA GLU A 27 5.99 13.29 11.55
C GLU A 27 5.09 12.26 12.24
N ALA A 28 3.88 12.03 11.71
CA ALA A 28 2.95 11.04 12.27
C ALA A 28 3.53 9.62 12.19
N VAL A 29 4.15 9.26 11.07
CA VAL A 29 4.84 7.98 10.88
C VAL A 29 6.00 7.85 11.88
N GLY A 30 6.83 8.90 12.03
CA GLY A 30 7.94 8.88 12.97
C GLY A 30 7.51 8.66 14.43
N VAL A 31 6.42 9.31 14.86
CA VAL A 31 5.85 9.08 16.21
C VAL A 31 5.32 7.66 16.35
N PHE A 32 4.61 7.15 15.34
CA PHE A 32 4.08 5.79 15.35
C PHE A 32 5.18 4.73 15.43
N GLU A 33 6.22 4.83 14.62
CA GLU A 33 7.36 3.91 14.64
C GLU A 33 8.10 3.97 15.97
N THR A 34 8.35 5.18 16.49
CA THR A 34 8.99 5.37 17.80
C THR A 34 8.20 4.62 18.88
N LEU A 35 6.90 4.87 18.98
CA LEU A 35 6.04 4.22 19.98
C LEU A 35 5.96 2.71 19.79
N ARG A 36 5.97 2.22 18.55
CA ARG A 36 5.92 0.79 18.24
C ARG A 36 7.19 0.07 18.70
N TYR A 37 8.35 0.68 18.52
CA TYR A 37 9.63 0.07 18.83
C TYR A 37 10.14 0.34 20.26
N VAL A 38 9.49 1.22 21.04
CA VAL A 38 9.81 1.36 22.48
C VAL A 38 9.61 0.04 23.22
N GLU A 39 10.66 -0.49 23.83
CA GLU A 39 10.59 -1.73 24.62
C GLU A 39 9.97 -1.47 26.00
N VAL A 40 8.88 -2.18 26.32
CA VAL A 40 8.14 -2.05 27.59
C VAL A 40 8.05 -3.37 28.36
N GLY A 41 8.87 -4.35 27.97
CA GLY A 41 8.79 -5.73 28.45
C GLY A 41 9.90 -6.18 29.39
N TYR A 42 10.91 -5.34 29.68
CA TYR A 42 11.98 -5.73 30.58
C TYR A 42 11.51 -5.82 32.02
N HIS A 43 11.82 -6.93 32.70
CA HIS A 43 11.66 -7.00 34.14
C HIS A 43 12.56 -5.94 34.82
N PRO A 44 12.07 -5.26 35.87
CA PRO A 44 12.91 -4.35 36.63
C PRO A 44 14.08 -5.12 37.24
N VAL A 45 15.29 -4.62 37.00
CA VAL A 45 16.52 -5.20 37.53
C VAL A 45 16.74 -4.66 38.94
N PHE A 46 16.60 -5.52 39.94
CA PHE A 46 17.00 -5.22 41.31
C PHE A 46 18.41 -5.74 41.57
N ARG A 47 19.35 -4.83 41.84
CA ARG A 47 20.74 -5.17 42.18
C ARG A 47 20.91 -5.05 43.68
N VAL A 48 21.10 -6.18 44.34
CA VAL A 48 21.26 -6.23 45.80
C VAL A 48 22.55 -5.53 46.23
N GLU A 49 23.54 -5.49 45.33
CA GLU A 49 24.83 -4.84 45.53
C GLU A 49 24.71 -3.32 45.69
N ASP A 50 23.64 -2.72 45.16
CA ASP A 50 23.35 -1.28 45.27
C ASP A 50 22.59 -0.93 46.57
N VAL A 51 22.27 -1.95 47.39
CA VAL A 51 21.53 -1.80 48.65
C VAL A 51 22.51 -1.64 49.82
N THR A 52 22.31 -0.55 50.55
CA THR A 52 23.00 -0.22 51.81
C THR A 52 21.97 -0.13 52.94
N PRO A 53 22.39 -0.22 54.21
CA PRO A 53 21.47 -0.04 55.33
C PRO A 53 20.72 1.31 55.31
N ALA A 54 21.33 2.35 54.73
CA ALA A 54 20.77 3.70 54.70
C ALA A 54 19.73 3.93 53.59
N ASN A 55 19.74 3.13 52.51
CA ASN A 55 18.84 3.30 51.36
C ASN A 55 17.90 2.10 51.12
N ALA A 56 17.92 1.09 52.00
CA ALA A 56 17.18 -0.15 51.82
C ALA A 56 15.67 0.07 51.66
N GLU A 57 15.07 0.95 52.45
CA GLU A 57 13.65 1.27 52.36
C GLU A 57 13.30 1.92 51.01
N ASP A 58 14.11 2.89 50.58
CA ASP A 58 13.90 3.59 49.32
C ASP A 58 14.07 2.65 48.12
N LYS A 59 15.05 1.75 48.16
CA LYS A 59 15.26 0.74 47.10
C LYS A 59 14.13 -0.30 47.03
N ILE A 60 13.54 -0.67 48.16
CA ILE A 60 12.35 -1.54 48.17
C ILE A 60 11.13 -0.80 47.61
N ARG A 61 10.96 0.49 47.94
CA ARG A 61 9.87 1.32 47.41
C ARG A 61 9.99 1.52 45.89
N GLU A 62 11.19 1.85 45.40
CA GLU A 62 11.52 1.95 43.97
C GLU A 62 11.18 0.64 43.25
N LEU A 63 11.63 -0.50 43.78
CA LEU A 63 11.30 -1.82 43.23
C LEU A 63 9.78 -2.07 43.20
N ALA A 64 9.06 -1.73 44.26
CA ALA A 64 7.61 -1.93 44.34
C ALA A 64 6.86 -1.08 43.30
N GLU A 65 7.27 0.18 43.10
CA GLU A 65 6.72 1.07 42.07
C GLU A 65 6.98 0.51 40.67
N HIS A 66 8.18 0.02 40.40
CA HIS A 66 8.49 -0.64 39.14
C HIS A 66 7.63 -1.89 38.95
N LEU A 67 7.58 -2.80 39.92
CA LEU A 67 6.77 -4.02 39.84
C LEU A 67 5.28 -3.74 39.60
N ALA A 68 4.74 -2.66 40.15
CA ALA A 68 3.36 -2.24 39.91
C ALA A 68 3.07 -1.92 38.43
N LEU A 69 4.06 -1.46 37.66
CA LEU A 69 3.94 -1.21 36.22
C LEU A 69 4.01 -2.49 35.37
N TYR A 70 4.50 -3.60 35.94
CA TYR A 70 4.67 -4.91 35.28
C TYR A 70 3.65 -5.96 35.70
N ALA A 71 3.03 -5.83 36.87
CA ALA A 71 2.01 -6.75 37.35
C ALA A 71 0.76 -6.69 36.45
N PRO A 72 0.34 -7.79 35.81
CA PRO A 72 -0.88 -7.78 35.01
C PRO A 72 -2.12 -7.53 35.88
N ALA A 73 -3.09 -6.79 35.34
CA ALA A 73 -4.39 -6.67 35.99
C ALA A 73 -5.14 -8.02 35.89
N GLY A 74 -5.11 -8.82 36.97
CA GLY A 74 -5.91 -10.05 37.08
C GLY A 74 -5.16 -11.40 37.08
N GLY A 75 -3.83 -11.43 37.25
CA GLY A 75 -3.06 -12.69 37.35
C GLY A 75 -2.08 -12.92 36.19
N THR A 76 -1.62 -14.15 35.97
CA THR A 76 -0.46 -14.47 35.10
C THR A 76 -0.66 -14.31 33.58
N ALA A 77 -1.87 -13.98 33.09
CA ALA A 77 -2.19 -14.04 31.66
C ALA A 77 -2.54 -12.69 30.99
N GLY A 78 -2.43 -11.55 31.70
CA GLY A 78 -2.79 -10.23 31.18
C GLY A 78 -1.59 -9.39 30.72
N LEU A 79 -1.87 -8.31 29.97
CA LEU A 79 -0.89 -7.26 29.69
C LEU A 79 -0.63 -6.42 30.95
N SER A 80 0.64 -6.10 31.20
CA SER A 80 1.01 -5.14 32.24
C SER A 80 0.41 -3.75 31.97
N PRO A 81 0.23 -2.89 32.99
CA PRO A 81 -0.17 -1.49 32.79
C PRO A 81 0.66 -0.78 31.72
N LEU A 82 1.97 -0.97 31.71
CA LEU A 82 2.86 -0.37 30.72
C LEU A 82 2.65 -0.92 29.31
N GLN A 83 2.44 -2.24 29.16
CA GLN A 83 2.11 -2.86 27.88
C GLN A 83 0.75 -2.39 27.34
N ARG A 84 -0.25 -2.23 28.20
CA ARG A 84 -1.57 -1.67 27.83
C ARG A 84 -1.44 -0.21 27.40
N ALA A 85 -0.69 0.59 28.14
CA ALA A 85 -0.42 1.98 27.80
C ALA A 85 0.28 2.09 26.43
N LYS A 86 1.30 1.25 26.18
CA LYS A 86 1.95 1.17 24.85
C LYS A 86 0.95 0.80 23.76
N GLN A 87 0.14 -0.24 23.97
CA GLN A 87 -0.85 -0.66 22.97
C GLN A 87 -1.84 0.45 22.62
N GLN A 88 -2.34 1.18 23.63
CA GLN A 88 -3.22 2.33 23.42
C GLN A 88 -2.52 3.48 22.70
N ALA A 89 -1.27 3.80 23.07
CA ALA A 89 -0.49 4.84 22.43
C ALA A 89 -0.19 4.51 20.96
N VAL A 90 0.15 3.25 20.67
CA VAL A 90 0.39 2.77 19.30
C VAL A 90 -0.89 2.80 18.47
N ASP A 91 -2.04 2.39 19.01
CA ASP A 91 -3.33 2.49 18.29
C ASP A 91 -3.72 3.95 18.00
N ALA A 92 -3.54 4.85 18.96
CA ALA A 92 -3.79 6.28 18.78
C ALA A 92 -2.86 6.89 17.72
N ALA A 93 -1.57 6.55 17.75
CA ALA A 93 -0.61 6.99 16.75
C ALA A 93 -0.93 6.42 15.36
N ALA A 94 -1.33 5.16 15.27
CA ALA A 94 -1.75 4.54 14.02
C ALA A 94 -2.97 5.27 13.40
N ARG A 95 -3.99 5.60 14.20
CA ARG A 95 -5.14 6.39 13.74
C ARG A 95 -4.73 7.78 13.23
N ARG A 96 -3.77 8.43 13.90
CA ARG A 96 -3.20 9.70 13.44
C ARG A 96 -2.50 9.54 12.09
N VAL A 97 -1.70 8.49 11.90
CA VAL A 97 -1.08 8.17 10.60
C VAL A 97 -2.15 8.02 9.52
N LEU A 98 -3.21 7.24 9.77
CA LEU A 98 -4.27 7.03 8.78
C LEU A 98 -5.02 8.32 8.42
N ALA A 99 -5.26 9.20 9.40
CA ALA A 99 -5.88 10.50 9.15
C ALA A 99 -5.01 11.39 8.25
N GLN A 100 -3.70 11.45 8.52
CA GLN A 100 -2.75 12.20 7.69
C GLN A 100 -2.54 11.56 6.32
N ALA A 101 -2.55 10.22 6.24
CA ALA A 101 -2.40 9.48 5.00
C ALA A 101 -3.53 9.79 4.02
N ARG A 102 -4.78 9.81 4.49
CA ARG A 102 -5.96 10.19 3.67
C ARG A 102 -5.80 11.58 3.07
N ALA A 103 -5.37 12.55 3.89
CA ALA A 103 -5.15 13.92 3.44
C ALA A 103 -3.97 14.04 2.45
N ALA A 104 -2.97 13.16 2.57
CA ALA A 104 -1.79 13.14 1.73
C ALA A 104 -1.98 12.44 0.38
N VAL A 105 -3.06 11.65 0.19
CA VAL A 105 -3.28 10.87 -1.05
C VAL A 105 -3.10 11.71 -2.32
N PRO A 106 -3.73 12.90 -2.47
CA PRO A 106 -3.57 13.70 -3.70
C PRO A 106 -2.12 14.09 -3.96
N ALA A 107 -1.40 14.56 -2.93
CA ALA A 107 0.01 14.94 -3.06
C ALA A 107 0.92 13.74 -3.42
N VAL A 108 0.60 12.55 -2.92
CA VAL A 108 1.33 11.32 -3.27
C VAL A 108 1.04 10.90 -4.71
N ILE A 109 -0.21 11.02 -5.18
CA ILE A 109 -0.55 10.80 -6.59
C ILE A 109 0.23 11.76 -7.49
N ASP A 110 0.23 13.06 -7.17
CA ASP A 110 0.96 14.08 -7.92
C ASP A 110 2.47 13.76 -8.00
N ALA A 111 3.05 13.29 -6.90
CA ALA A 111 4.47 12.89 -6.85
C ALA A 111 4.76 11.61 -7.65
N LEU A 112 3.84 10.64 -7.68
CA LEU A 112 3.99 9.38 -8.44
C LEU A 112 3.73 9.56 -9.93
N THR A 113 2.89 10.52 -10.32
CA THR A 113 2.40 10.69 -11.69
C THR A 113 3.52 10.78 -12.74
N PRO A 114 4.59 11.58 -12.59
CA PRO A 114 5.65 11.66 -13.60
C PRO A 114 6.36 10.33 -13.88
N VAL A 115 6.61 9.55 -12.82
CA VAL A 115 7.25 8.23 -12.92
C VAL A 115 6.27 7.22 -13.51
N PHE A 116 5.01 7.25 -13.05
CA PHE A 116 3.93 6.44 -13.59
C PHE A 116 3.74 6.66 -15.10
N ASP A 117 3.62 7.91 -15.54
CA ASP A 117 3.42 8.28 -16.94
C ASP A 117 4.57 7.82 -17.83
N THR A 118 5.80 7.91 -17.31
CA THR A 118 6.99 7.41 -18.00
C THR A 118 6.91 5.90 -18.23
N HIS A 119 6.53 5.13 -17.22
CA HIS A 119 6.38 3.68 -17.34
C HIS A 119 5.16 3.30 -18.18
N ALA A 120 4.04 4.00 -18.05
CA ALA A 120 2.84 3.77 -18.84
C ALA A 120 3.09 3.99 -20.34
N ARG A 121 3.76 5.09 -20.69
CA ARG A 121 4.19 5.36 -22.07
C ARG A 121 5.16 4.31 -22.59
N THR A 122 6.20 3.98 -21.82
CA THR A 122 7.18 2.95 -22.18
C THR A 122 6.50 1.61 -22.43
N TYR A 123 5.55 1.24 -21.57
CA TYR A 123 4.75 0.04 -21.69
C TYR A 123 3.89 0.06 -22.96
N ALA A 124 3.15 1.13 -23.21
CA ALA A 124 2.28 1.25 -24.38
C ALA A 124 3.07 1.23 -25.70
N GLU A 125 4.20 1.93 -25.77
CA GLU A 125 5.11 1.93 -26.93
C GLU A 125 5.72 0.55 -27.19
N ALA A 126 6.06 -0.19 -26.13
CA ALA A 126 6.56 -1.55 -26.24
C ALA A 126 5.46 -2.51 -26.73
N VAL A 127 4.25 -2.44 -26.15
CA VAL A 127 3.09 -3.26 -26.55
C VAL A 127 2.68 -3.00 -28.00
N ALA A 128 2.81 -1.77 -28.50
CA ALA A 128 2.54 -1.45 -29.90
C ALA A 128 3.43 -2.21 -30.89
N LYS A 129 4.63 -2.65 -30.47
CA LYS A 129 5.58 -3.42 -31.28
C LYS A 129 5.37 -4.94 -31.19
N LEU A 130 4.48 -5.39 -30.32
CA LEU A 130 4.19 -6.82 -30.11
C LEU A 130 3.15 -7.34 -31.11
N PRO A 131 3.19 -8.64 -31.45
CA PRO A 131 2.16 -9.27 -32.24
C PRO A 131 0.79 -9.19 -31.55
N GLU A 132 -0.29 -9.18 -32.34
CA GLU A 132 -1.66 -9.10 -31.79
C GLU A 132 -2.04 -10.35 -30.99
N ASP A 133 -1.70 -11.51 -31.54
CA ASP A 133 -1.78 -12.80 -30.85
C ASP A 133 -0.44 -13.07 -30.19
N LEU A 134 -0.35 -12.83 -28.89
CA LEU A 134 0.89 -12.95 -28.12
C LEU A 134 1.03 -14.34 -27.51
N SER A 135 1.88 -15.17 -28.10
CA SER A 135 2.34 -16.46 -27.58
C SER A 135 3.86 -16.53 -27.67
N ALA A 136 4.48 -17.57 -27.11
CA ALA A 136 5.93 -17.75 -27.22
C ALA A 136 6.35 -17.93 -28.69
N GLU A 137 5.55 -18.68 -29.46
CA GLU A 137 5.79 -18.96 -30.87
C GLU A 137 5.65 -17.71 -31.73
N THR A 138 4.59 -16.93 -31.54
CA THR A 138 4.37 -15.70 -32.32
C THR A 138 5.39 -14.61 -31.96
N LEU A 139 5.82 -14.56 -30.69
CA LEU A 139 6.86 -13.65 -30.25
C LEU A 139 8.21 -13.95 -30.91
N VAL A 140 8.61 -15.23 -30.96
CA VAL A 140 9.84 -15.66 -31.64
C VAL A 140 9.74 -15.43 -33.14
N ALA A 141 8.60 -15.74 -33.76
CA ALA A 141 8.37 -15.54 -35.18
C ALA A 141 8.40 -14.05 -35.59
N ALA A 142 7.96 -13.15 -34.71
CA ALA A 142 8.00 -11.70 -34.93
C ALA A 142 9.44 -11.12 -34.88
N GLY A 143 10.42 -11.90 -34.42
CA GLY A 143 11.84 -11.57 -34.48
C GLY A 143 12.38 -10.80 -33.26
N ALA A 144 13.68 -10.48 -33.29
CA ALA A 144 14.42 -9.96 -32.14
C ALA A 144 13.84 -8.65 -31.57
N GLY A 145 13.33 -7.75 -32.43
CA GLY A 145 12.73 -6.49 -31.97
C GLY A 145 11.46 -6.69 -31.15
N ALA A 146 10.65 -7.72 -31.46
CA ALA A 146 9.46 -8.05 -30.67
C ALA A 146 9.85 -8.64 -29.30
N VAL A 147 10.90 -9.49 -29.25
CA VAL A 147 11.43 -10.03 -28.00
C VAL A 147 11.99 -8.92 -27.10
N GLU A 148 12.71 -7.96 -27.66
CA GLU A 148 13.22 -6.79 -26.92
C GLU A 148 12.09 -5.91 -26.39
N ALA A 149 11.08 -5.64 -27.23
CA ALA A 149 9.88 -4.92 -26.82
C ALA A 149 9.14 -5.66 -25.69
N TYR A 150 9.05 -6.99 -25.76
CA TYR A 150 8.44 -7.80 -24.72
C TYR A 150 9.18 -7.67 -23.39
N GLY A 151 10.51 -7.74 -23.39
CA GLY A 151 11.32 -7.50 -22.20
C GLY A 151 11.13 -6.09 -21.61
N THR A 152 11.04 -5.08 -22.48
CA THR A 152 10.76 -3.69 -22.07
C THR A 152 9.38 -3.56 -21.43
N ALA A 153 8.36 -4.21 -22.01
CA ALA A 153 7.01 -4.24 -21.46
C ALA A 153 6.96 -4.94 -20.09
N GLN A 154 7.68 -6.05 -19.91
CA GLN A 154 7.77 -6.76 -18.62
C GLN A 154 8.39 -5.89 -17.50
N GLN A 155 9.42 -5.11 -17.83
CA GLN A 155 10.02 -4.20 -16.85
C GLN A 155 9.06 -3.06 -16.49
N ALA A 156 8.41 -2.45 -17.48
CA ALA A 156 7.47 -1.37 -17.26
C ALA A 156 6.23 -1.83 -16.48
N VAL A 157 5.67 -2.99 -16.80
CA VAL A 157 4.49 -3.54 -16.08
C VAL A 157 4.80 -3.80 -14.60
N THR A 158 6.03 -4.23 -14.28
CA THR A 158 6.45 -4.43 -12.89
C THR A 158 6.40 -3.13 -12.09
N GLN A 159 6.75 -1.99 -12.71
CA GLN A 159 6.67 -0.69 -12.05
C GLN A 159 5.22 -0.22 -11.93
N LEU A 160 4.40 -0.39 -12.97
CA LEU A 160 2.97 -0.09 -12.93
C LEU A 160 2.26 -0.91 -11.84
N ALA A 161 2.60 -2.19 -11.69
CA ALA A 161 2.03 -3.08 -10.68
C ALA A 161 2.35 -2.63 -9.23
N ARG A 162 3.52 -2.02 -9.00
CA ARG A 162 3.85 -1.44 -7.67
C ARG A 162 2.92 -0.29 -7.32
N ILE A 163 2.65 0.60 -8.27
CA ILE A 163 1.76 1.73 -8.10
C ILE A 163 0.30 1.26 -8.01
N ASP A 164 -0.10 0.28 -8.80
CA ASP A 164 -1.41 -0.36 -8.72
C ASP A 164 -1.65 -1.02 -7.35
N SER A 165 -0.65 -1.73 -6.83
CA SER A 165 -0.71 -2.35 -5.49
C SER A 165 -0.86 -1.30 -4.38
N TRP A 166 -0.15 -0.18 -4.50
CA TRP A 166 -0.32 0.96 -3.60
C TRP A 166 -1.74 1.55 -3.70
N ALA A 167 -2.24 1.77 -4.93
CA ALA A 167 -3.60 2.28 -5.17
C ALA A 167 -4.68 1.33 -4.63
N ALA A 168 -4.43 0.01 -4.69
CA ALA A 168 -5.27 -1.03 -4.06
C ALA A 168 -5.41 -0.85 -2.55
N GLY A 169 -4.40 -0.25 -1.91
CA GLY A 169 -4.36 -0.01 -0.47
C GLY A 169 -5.23 1.18 -0.02
N LEU A 170 -5.54 2.11 -0.94
CA LEU A 170 -6.21 3.38 -0.60
C LEU A 170 -7.61 3.20 0.02
N PRO A 171 -8.49 2.28 -0.47
CA PRO A 171 -9.81 2.06 0.15
C PRO A 171 -9.72 1.70 1.64
N TYR A 172 -8.66 0.98 2.04
CA TYR A 172 -8.48 0.56 3.43
C TYR A 172 -8.15 1.71 4.37
N LEU A 173 -7.61 2.83 3.84
CA LEU A 173 -7.40 4.02 4.64
C LEU A 173 -8.70 4.49 5.25
N SER A 174 -9.82 4.41 4.53
CA SER A 174 -11.15 4.83 4.98
C SER A 174 -11.86 3.79 5.85
N GLY A 175 -11.25 2.62 6.08
CA GLY A 175 -11.87 1.51 6.82
C GLY A 175 -13.06 0.87 6.11
N ILE A 176 -13.24 1.17 4.82
CA ILE A 176 -14.32 0.64 3.99
C ILE A 176 -13.73 -0.53 3.18
N VAL A 177 -14.28 -1.73 3.36
CA VAL A 177 -14.06 -2.83 2.41
C VAL A 177 -14.95 -2.52 1.21
N VAL A 178 -14.36 -1.96 0.15
CA VAL A 178 -15.06 -1.90 -1.13
C VAL A 178 -15.04 -3.32 -1.68
N ARG A 179 -16.18 -4.03 -1.58
CA ARG A 179 -16.33 -5.42 -2.06
C ARG A 179 -16.06 -5.55 -3.56
N ASP A 180 -16.18 -4.44 -4.28
CA ASP A 180 -15.89 -4.29 -5.70
C ASP A 180 -14.86 -3.17 -5.88
N ALA A 181 -13.70 -3.24 -5.20
CA ALA A 181 -12.62 -2.30 -5.46
C ALA A 181 -12.27 -2.42 -6.95
N GLU A 182 -12.61 -1.39 -7.72
CA GLU A 182 -12.56 -1.33 -9.18
C GLU A 182 -11.15 -1.62 -9.68
N THR A 183 -10.84 -2.91 -9.82
CA THR A 183 -9.46 -3.40 -9.95
C THR A 183 -8.83 -2.86 -11.21
N VAL A 184 -9.65 -2.73 -12.27
CA VAL A 184 -9.31 -2.19 -13.58
C VAL A 184 -9.13 -0.66 -13.54
N LEU A 185 -9.99 0.07 -12.81
CA LEU A 185 -10.02 1.53 -12.85
C LEU A 185 -9.03 2.20 -11.88
N ARG A 186 -8.25 1.44 -11.11
CA ARG A 186 -7.25 2.01 -10.19
C ARG A 186 -6.16 2.80 -10.92
N ILE A 187 -5.70 2.29 -12.06
CA ILE A 187 -4.62 2.91 -12.84
C ILE A 187 -4.97 3.13 -14.32
N LEU A 188 -6.26 3.00 -14.68
CA LEU A 188 -6.74 3.17 -16.06
C LEU A 188 -7.96 4.09 -16.10
N ARG A 189 -8.07 4.88 -17.17
CA ARG A 189 -9.19 5.77 -17.48
C ARG A 189 -9.77 5.46 -18.87
N PRO A 190 -10.59 4.41 -19.00
CA PRO A 190 -11.35 4.20 -20.23
C PRO A 190 -12.31 5.37 -20.46
N SER A 191 -12.34 5.87 -21.69
CA SER A 191 -13.19 6.99 -22.11
C SER A 191 -14.59 6.54 -22.59
N THR A 192 -14.74 5.25 -22.87
CA THR A 192 -15.98 4.67 -23.39
C THR A 192 -16.36 3.39 -22.67
N ARG A 193 -17.67 3.11 -22.63
CA ARG A 193 -18.20 1.83 -22.12
C ARG A 193 -17.63 0.62 -22.85
N GLN A 194 -17.32 0.76 -24.15
CA GLN A 194 -16.72 -0.31 -24.94
C GLN A 194 -15.29 -0.61 -24.48
N GLN A 195 -14.46 0.42 -24.25
CA GLN A 195 -13.13 0.22 -23.68
C GLN A 195 -13.23 -0.45 -22.31
N PHE A 196 -14.12 0.04 -21.44
CA PHE A 196 -14.33 -0.53 -20.12
C PHE A 196 -14.72 -2.02 -20.17
N SER A 197 -15.68 -2.38 -21.02
CA SER A 197 -16.11 -3.78 -21.20
C SER A 197 -14.99 -4.70 -21.71
N ARG A 198 -14.07 -4.20 -22.53
CA ARG A 198 -12.91 -4.99 -22.98
C ARG A 198 -11.94 -5.27 -21.83
N LEU A 199 -11.71 -4.28 -20.96
CA LEU A 199 -10.85 -4.44 -19.79
C LEU A 199 -11.45 -5.41 -18.77
N ASP A 200 -12.76 -5.32 -18.50
CA ASP A 200 -13.47 -6.28 -17.63
C ASP A 200 -13.36 -7.70 -18.19
N LYS A 201 -13.54 -7.87 -19.51
CA LYS A 201 -13.36 -9.18 -20.16
C LYS A 201 -11.92 -9.67 -20.03
N ALA A 202 -10.92 -8.81 -20.22
CA ALA A 202 -9.51 -9.17 -20.07
C ALA A 202 -9.18 -9.62 -18.64
N SER A 203 -9.81 -9.03 -17.62
CA SER A 203 -9.59 -9.39 -16.22
C SER A 203 -10.11 -10.79 -15.84
N THR A 204 -11.07 -11.31 -16.59
CA THR A 204 -11.74 -12.60 -16.31
C THR A 204 -11.37 -13.71 -17.28
N THR A 205 -10.76 -13.36 -18.43
CA THR A 205 -10.36 -14.33 -19.45
C THR A 205 -9.00 -14.93 -19.09
N PRO A 206 -8.87 -16.26 -19.01
CA PRO A 206 -7.58 -16.91 -18.81
C PRO A 206 -6.60 -16.52 -19.93
N ALA A 207 -5.42 -16.04 -19.55
CA ALA A 207 -4.35 -15.70 -20.49
C ALA A 207 -3.30 -16.82 -20.55
N ASN A 208 -2.66 -16.98 -21.70
CA ASN A 208 -1.46 -17.82 -21.78
C ASN A 208 -0.31 -17.19 -20.97
N PRO A 209 0.74 -17.96 -20.61
CA PRO A 209 1.81 -17.47 -19.74
C PRO A 209 2.53 -16.21 -20.27
N THR A 210 2.66 -16.08 -21.59
CA THR A 210 3.33 -14.94 -22.24
C THR A 210 2.53 -13.65 -22.05
N LEU A 211 1.22 -13.70 -22.30
CA LEU A 211 0.34 -12.56 -22.07
C LEU A 211 0.14 -12.28 -20.57
N ALA A 212 0.04 -13.32 -19.74
CA ALA A 212 -0.12 -13.17 -18.29
C ALA A 212 1.05 -12.40 -17.66
N ALA A 213 2.28 -12.57 -18.17
CA ALA A 213 3.46 -11.86 -17.68
C ALA A 213 3.46 -10.35 -18.01
N LEU A 214 2.60 -9.90 -18.94
CA LEU A 214 2.43 -8.48 -19.25
C LEU A 214 1.20 -7.86 -18.60
N ASP A 215 0.46 -8.60 -17.77
CA ASP A 215 -0.88 -8.23 -17.32
C ASP A 215 -1.88 -8.10 -18.51
N PRO A 216 -2.84 -9.04 -18.64
CA PRO A 216 -3.80 -9.03 -19.75
C PRO A 216 -4.66 -7.76 -19.82
N VAL A 217 -4.95 -7.13 -18.68
CA VAL A 217 -5.75 -5.90 -18.60
C VAL A 217 -4.94 -4.73 -19.11
N LEU A 218 -3.70 -4.57 -18.65
CA LEU A 218 -2.82 -3.48 -19.10
C LEU A 218 -2.45 -3.64 -20.58
N PHE A 219 -2.19 -4.87 -21.04
CA PHE A 219 -1.98 -5.14 -22.47
C PHE A 219 -3.20 -4.71 -23.31
N THR A 220 -4.41 -5.08 -22.87
CA THR A 220 -5.66 -4.69 -23.54
C THR A 220 -5.87 -3.18 -23.53
N ALA A 221 -5.53 -2.51 -22.42
CA ALA A 221 -5.60 -1.06 -22.27
C ALA A 221 -4.68 -0.35 -23.27
N ALA A 222 -3.41 -0.75 -23.32
CA ALA A 222 -2.42 -0.20 -24.26
C ALA A 222 -2.85 -0.38 -25.72
N ARG A 223 -3.31 -1.58 -26.11
CA ARG A 223 -3.81 -1.85 -27.48
C ARG A 223 -5.08 -1.09 -27.83
N SER A 224 -5.91 -0.77 -26.83
CA SER A 224 -7.17 -0.04 -27.02
C SER A 224 -7.05 1.48 -26.86
N GLY A 225 -5.83 2.00 -26.68
CA GLY A 225 -5.59 3.43 -26.46
C GLY A 225 -6.29 3.97 -25.21
N VAL A 226 -6.42 3.15 -24.17
CA VAL A 226 -6.95 3.59 -22.87
C VAL A 226 -5.88 4.40 -22.15
N GLU A 227 -6.29 5.54 -21.59
CA GLU A 227 -5.40 6.37 -20.79
C GLU A 227 -4.98 5.63 -19.51
N PHE A 228 -3.69 5.65 -19.21
CA PHE A 228 -3.16 5.19 -17.94
C PHE A 228 -3.11 6.40 -17.01
N ALA A 229 -3.78 6.33 -15.87
CA ALA A 229 -3.73 7.37 -14.85
C ALA A 229 -4.13 6.80 -13.49
N ILE A 230 -3.45 7.26 -12.44
CA ILE A 230 -3.74 6.86 -11.06
C ILE A 230 -5.06 7.51 -10.62
N ASN A 231 -6.00 6.70 -10.14
CA ASN A 231 -7.28 7.17 -9.63
C ASN A 231 -7.39 6.95 -8.11
N THR A 232 -7.98 7.91 -7.42
CA THR A 232 -8.46 7.66 -6.05
C THR A 232 -9.65 6.70 -6.09
N PRO A 233 -9.98 6.01 -4.98
CA PRO A 233 -11.17 5.17 -4.91
C PRO A 233 -12.45 5.90 -5.32
N GLU A 234 -12.59 7.16 -4.92
CA GLU A 234 -13.74 8.00 -5.26
C GLU A 234 -13.78 8.34 -6.75
N ALA A 235 -12.62 8.69 -7.35
CA ALA A 235 -12.51 8.97 -8.77
C ALA A 235 -12.82 7.73 -9.62
N ALA A 236 -12.32 6.55 -9.23
CA ALA A 236 -12.60 5.29 -9.90
C ALA A 236 -14.10 4.94 -9.84
N ALA A 237 -14.75 5.13 -8.69
CA ALA A 237 -16.18 4.91 -8.52
C ALA A 237 -17.02 5.87 -9.38
N ALA A 238 -16.66 7.16 -9.41
CA ALA A 238 -17.31 8.16 -10.25
C ALA A 238 -17.17 7.83 -11.74
N LEU A 239 -15.96 7.44 -12.18
CA LEU A 239 -15.69 7.06 -13.55
C LEU A 239 -16.52 5.85 -13.99
N ARG A 240 -16.66 4.83 -13.14
CA ARG A 240 -17.54 3.68 -13.43
C ARG A 240 -18.98 4.13 -13.63
N LEU A 241 -19.51 4.95 -12.71
CA LEU A 241 -20.89 5.42 -12.80
C LEU A 241 -21.14 6.19 -14.11
N ALA A 242 -20.22 7.05 -14.51
CA ALA A 242 -20.27 7.75 -15.80
C ALA A 242 -20.30 6.76 -16.99
N LEU A 243 -19.39 5.77 -17.01
CA LEU A 243 -19.30 4.76 -18.07
C LEU A 243 -20.54 3.87 -18.18
N LEU A 244 -21.20 3.56 -17.06
CA LEU A 244 -22.40 2.73 -17.04
C LEU A 244 -23.68 3.51 -17.34
N SER A 245 -23.76 4.77 -16.92
CA SER A 245 -24.92 5.65 -17.13
C SER A 245 -24.94 6.31 -18.51
N GLY A 246 -23.80 6.38 -19.21
CA GLY A 246 -23.68 7.09 -20.49
C GLY A 246 -23.62 8.62 -20.33
N VAL A 247 -23.47 9.11 -19.09
CA VAL A 247 -23.24 10.52 -18.77
C VAL A 247 -21.72 10.73 -18.66
N PRO A 248 -21.11 11.73 -19.33
CA PRO A 248 -19.68 11.97 -19.18
C PRO A 248 -19.31 12.30 -17.73
N ALA A 249 -18.17 11.77 -17.27
CA ALA A 249 -17.58 12.00 -15.95
C ALA A 249 -17.09 13.44 -15.79
#